data_AF-A0A6B1F5A3-F1
#
_entry.id   AF-A0A6B1F5A3-F1
#
_cell.length_a   1.000
_cell.length_b   1.000
_cell.length_c   1.000
_cell.angle_alpha   90.00
_cell.angle_beta   90.00
_cell.angle_gamma   90.00
#
_symmetry.space_group_name_H-M   'P 1'
#
loop_
_entity.id
_entity.type
_entity.pdbx_description
1 polymer ?
#
loop_
_entity_poly.entity_id
_entity_poly.type
_entity_poly.pdbx_seq_one_letter_code
_entity_poly.pdbx_strand_id
1 'polypeptide(L)'
;MTTDPMRPPTIYDLCRPRQDVLAGQIRDEDFAADLSQVLKGTAPELYKNPALFFANTHPTRGLKDLIQAVVGRLSGADNQLGSILRLDTSYGGGKTHALIGLNHILTAPRQIPNLEEFVDPTALPSQPVTVAVFDGENADPMNGRRMEGDILATTPWGELAVQLAGRSGYGRIRNSDQLGAAPPGAETLRELMGERPVLILMDELSIYLRKLKGPAAGQAAEQLTPFLTDLIKAVNSLPNAVLVFTLALGRGGQAVDAYGEENQRIDRIFAELESVTGRQVTALTPTSEDETVQVLCRRLFASIDRSRVGEVVRAYQDLWRPHAEALPPVGQVDERAEALRKGYPFHPELIETLMQKTSTLENFQRVRGMLRLLAQTVAQLWREQLGDATAIHLHHVDPGNERIRLEIATKLGLQAF
;
A
#
# COMPACT_ATOMS: atom_id res chain seq x y z
N MET A 1 -29.19 -27.91 -38.67
CA MET A 1 -29.18 -27.61 -37.22
C MET A 1 -28.21 -26.47 -37.02
N THR A 2 -28.72 -25.24 -37.04
CA THR A 2 -27.98 -24.04 -36.66
C THR A 2 -27.69 -24.17 -35.16
N THR A 3 -26.42 -24.38 -34.81
CA THR A 3 -25.95 -24.23 -33.43
C THR A 3 -26.24 -22.80 -33.03
N ASP A 4 -27.20 -22.61 -32.14
CA ASP A 4 -27.37 -21.37 -31.40
C ASP A 4 -26.00 -20.99 -30.83
N PRO A 5 -25.39 -19.85 -31.20
CA PRO A 5 -24.10 -19.48 -30.64
C PRO A 5 -24.29 -19.34 -29.14
N MET A 6 -23.71 -20.27 -28.38
CA MET A 6 -23.73 -20.31 -26.92
C MET A 6 -23.50 -18.89 -26.40
N ARG A 7 -24.54 -18.30 -25.79
CA ARG A 7 -24.47 -16.96 -25.22
C ARG A 7 -23.29 -16.93 -24.24
N PRO A 8 -22.34 -15.98 -24.38
CA PRO A 8 -21.19 -15.92 -23.49
C PRO A 8 -21.67 -15.78 -22.03
N PRO A 9 -20.96 -16.37 -21.06
CA PRO A 9 -21.32 -16.26 -19.66
C PRO A 9 -21.27 -14.79 -19.20
N THR A 10 -22.17 -14.44 -18.30
CA THR A 10 -22.30 -13.08 -17.74
C THR A 10 -21.40 -12.91 -16.52
N ILE A 11 -21.27 -11.66 -16.04
CA ILE A 11 -20.62 -11.38 -14.76
C ILE A 11 -21.32 -12.06 -13.58
N TYR A 12 -22.62 -12.37 -13.68
CA TYR A 12 -23.36 -13.06 -12.61
C TYR A 12 -23.09 -14.56 -12.60
N ASP A 13 -22.75 -15.15 -13.76
CA ASP A 13 -22.35 -16.55 -13.87
C ASP A 13 -20.95 -16.78 -13.33
N LEU A 14 -20.02 -15.84 -13.60
CA LEU A 14 -18.60 -16.03 -13.33
C LEU A 14 -18.10 -15.35 -12.06
N CYS A 15 -18.80 -14.35 -11.53
CA CYS A 15 -18.28 -13.56 -10.41
C CYS A 15 -19.18 -13.65 -9.18
N ARG A 16 -18.54 -13.63 -8.01
CA ARG A 16 -19.20 -13.44 -6.71
C ARG A 16 -18.56 -12.24 -6.04
N PRO A 17 -19.24 -11.07 -5.99
CA PRO A 17 -18.77 -9.93 -5.22
C PRO A 17 -18.69 -10.28 -3.74
N ARG A 18 -17.88 -9.54 -2.99
CA ARG A 18 -17.86 -9.68 -1.53
C ARG A 18 -19.19 -9.22 -0.92
N GLN A 19 -19.53 -9.76 0.24
CA GLN A 19 -20.79 -9.44 0.92
C GLN A 19 -20.89 -7.97 1.33
N ASP A 20 -19.80 -7.37 1.77
CA ASP A 20 -19.75 -5.95 2.16
C ASP A 20 -19.89 -5.00 0.96
N VAL A 21 -19.37 -5.38 -0.21
CA VAL A 21 -19.63 -4.70 -1.49
C VAL A 21 -21.12 -4.74 -1.81
N LEU A 22 -21.76 -5.91 -1.75
CA LEU A 22 -23.18 -6.06 -2.04
C LEU A 22 -24.09 -5.32 -1.05
N ALA A 23 -23.71 -5.31 0.23
CA ALA A 23 -24.46 -4.61 1.27
C ALA A 23 -24.42 -3.08 1.10
N GLY A 24 -23.52 -2.55 0.25
CA GLY A 24 -23.31 -1.12 0.09
C GLY A 24 -22.92 -0.43 1.39
N GLN A 25 -22.28 -1.18 2.30
CA GLN A 25 -21.86 -0.75 3.64
C GLN A 25 -20.41 -0.26 3.67
N ILE A 26 -19.73 -0.19 2.53
CA ILE A 26 -18.31 0.16 2.53
C ILE A 26 -18.13 1.66 2.80
N ARG A 27 -17.44 1.94 3.90
CA ARG A 27 -17.10 3.29 4.37
C ARG A 27 -15.71 3.67 3.88
N ASP A 28 -15.41 4.97 3.92
CA ASP A 28 -14.09 5.50 3.55
C ASP A 28 -12.94 4.89 4.35
N GLU A 29 -13.19 4.62 5.63
CA GLU A 29 -12.26 4.00 6.57
C GLU A 29 -11.96 2.54 6.24
N ASP A 30 -12.88 1.81 5.58
CA ASP A 30 -12.67 0.40 5.19
C ASP A 30 -11.65 0.26 4.04
N PHE A 31 -11.27 1.38 3.41
CA PHE A 31 -10.20 1.47 2.42
C PHE A 31 -8.97 2.25 2.89
N ALA A 32 -8.99 2.79 4.12
CA ALA A 32 -7.88 3.51 4.70
C ALA A 32 -7.02 2.52 5.52
N ALA A 33 -5.89 2.12 4.95
CA ALA A 33 -4.91 1.35 5.70
C ALA A 33 -4.23 2.28 6.73
N ASP A 34 -4.25 1.88 8.00
CA ASP A 34 -3.56 2.57 9.10
C ASP A 34 -2.74 1.53 9.87
N LEU A 35 -1.41 1.63 9.75
CA LEU A 35 -0.48 0.68 10.38
C LEU A 35 -0.55 0.75 11.92
N SER A 36 -0.71 1.95 12.49
CA SER A 36 -0.79 2.15 13.95
C SER A 36 -2.04 1.50 14.53
N GLN A 37 -3.18 1.60 13.85
CA GLN A 37 -4.40 0.90 14.26
C GLN A 37 -4.27 -0.62 14.17
N VAL A 38 -3.55 -1.15 13.17
CA VAL A 38 -3.30 -2.60 13.06
C VAL A 38 -2.47 -3.07 14.25
N LEU A 39 -1.39 -2.37 14.57
CA LEU A 39 -0.51 -2.74 15.70
C LEU A 39 -1.21 -2.65 17.06
N LYS A 40 -2.14 -1.70 17.22
CA LYS A 40 -2.96 -1.54 18.42
C LYS A 40 -4.16 -2.50 18.48
N GLY A 41 -4.44 -3.24 17.40
CA GLY A 41 -5.61 -4.12 17.30
C GLY A 41 -6.95 -3.38 17.16
N THR A 42 -6.94 -2.07 16.85
CA THR A 42 -8.14 -1.24 16.71
C THR A 42 -8.57 -1.04 15.25
N ALA A 43 -7.78 -1.50 14.28
CA ALA A 43 -8.13 -1.41 12.87
C ALA A 43 -9.36 -2.26 12.51
N PRO A 44 -10.07 -1.95 11.40
CA PRO A 44 -11.11 -2.80 10.87
C PRO A 44 -10.64 -4.26 10.69
N GLU A 45 -11.55 -5.22 10.85
CA GLU A 45 -11.24 -6.67 10.78
C GLU A 45 -10.49 -7.05 9.49
N LEU A 46 -10.83 -6.39 8.37
CA LEU A 46 -10.16 -6.57 7.08
C LEU A 46 -8.65 -6.31 7.12
N TYR A 47 -8.18 -5.43 8.00
CA TYR A 47 -6.77 -5.05 8.13
C TYR A 47 -6.06 -5.73 9.29
N LYS A 48 -6.71 -5.93 10.44
CA LYS A 48 -6.07 -6.56 11.61
C LYS A 48 -5.97 -8.09 11.51
N ASN A 49 -6.86 -8.75 10.77
CA ASN A 49 -6.87 -10.20 10.65
C ASN A 49 -5.98 -10.65 9.47
N PRO A 50 -4.89 -11.41 9.70
CA PRO A 50 -3.97 -11.81 8.63
C PRO A 50 -4.65 -12.59 7.50
N ALA A 51 -5.54 -13.53 7.83
CA ALA A 51 -6.23 -14.35 6.84
C ALA A 51 -7.11 -13.48 5.91
N LEU A 52 -7.91 -12.58 6.50
CA LEU A 52 -8.78 -11.68 5.73
C LEU A 52 -7.97 -10.66 4.94
N PHE A 53 -6.90 -10.12 5.51
CA PHE A 53 -6.03 -9.17 4.83
C PHE A 53 -5.43 -9.77 3.55
N PHE A 54 -4.84 -10.97 3.64
CA PHE A 54 -4.21 -11.63 2.49
C PHE A 54 -5.19 -12.28 1.51
N ALA A 55 -6.37 -12.69 1.96
CA ALA A 55 -7.44 -13.08 1.06
C ALA A 55 -7.85 -11.92 0.13
N ASN A 56 -7.75 -10.67 0.62
CA ASN A 56 -8.14 -9.46 -0.09
C ASN A 56 -6.97 -8.63 -0.63
N THR A 57 -5.75 -9.17 -0.57
CA THR A 57 -4.54 -8.53 -1.12
C THR A 57 -4.14 -9.26 -2.39
N HIS A 58 -3.85 -8.52 -3.45
CA HIS A 58 -3.29 -9.10 -4.67
C HIS A 58 -1.77 -9.23 -4.52
N PRO A 59 -1.15 -10.39 -4.84
CA PRO A 59 0.30 -10.57 -4.77
C PRO A 59 0.99 -9.89 -5.97
N THR A 60 1.00 -8.55 -5.97
CA THR A 60 1.70 -7.73 -6.96
C THR A 60 3.20 -8.05 -6.97
N ARG A 61 3.85 -7.93 -8.12
CA ARG A 61 5.30 -8.17 -8.24
C ARG A 61 6.09 -7.35 -7.21
N GLY A 62 5.81 -6.05 -7.13
CA GLY A 62 6.49 -5.17 -6.18
C GLY A 62 6.29 -5.51 -4.71
N LEU A 63 5.11 -6.04 -4.32
CA LEU A 63 4.87 -6.51 -2.96
C LEU A 63 5.66 -7.79 -2.67
N LYS A 64 5.70 -8.72 -3.64
CA LYS A 64 6.50 -9.95 -3.52
C LYS A 64 7.99 -9.64 -3.42
N ASP A 65 8.49 -8.76 -4.27
CA ASP A 65 9.89 -8.33 -4.27
C ASP A 65 10.26 -7.69 -2.92
N LEU A 66 9.38 -6.83 -2.38
CA LEU A 66 9.56 -6.25 -1.04
C LEU A 66 9.60 -7.32 0.05
N ILE A 67 8.64 -8.25 0.06
CA ILE A 67 8.59 -9.31 1.08
C ILE A 67 9.84 -10.19 0.99
N GLN A 68 10.24 -10.58 -0.23
CA GLN A 68 11.45 -11.38 -0.45
C GLN A 68 12.71 -10.64 -0.02
N ALA A 69 12.81 -9.33 -0.29
CA ALA A 69 13.92 -8.48 0.14
C ALA A 69 14.07 -8.50 1.67
N VAL A 70 12.95 -8.24 2.37
CA VAL A 70 12.90 -8.19 3.83
C VAL A 70 13.19 -9.57 4.43
N VAL A 71 12.47 -10.61 3.99
CA VAL A 71 12.62 -11.98 4.51
C VAL A 71 14.03 -12.51 4.28
N GLY A 72 14.59 -12.32 3.07
CA GLY A 72 15.96 -12.74 2.76
C GLY A 72 16.99 -12.11 3.70
N ARG A 73 16.87 -10.79 3.96
CA ARG A 73 17.77 -10.08 4.87
C ARG A 73 17.61 -10.54 6.32
N LEU A 74 16.37 -10.71 6.80
CA LEU A 74 16.10 -11.15 8.17
C LEU A 74 16.53 -12.60 8.43
N SER A 75 16.50 -13.46 7.40
CA SER A 75 16.95 -14.84 7.47
C SER A 75 18.47 -15.00 7.31
N GLY A 76 19.22 -13.91 7.08
CA GLY A 76 20.67 -13.95 6.87
C GLY A 76 21.08 -14.57 5.54
N ALA A 77 20.16 -14.68 4.58
CA ALA A 77 20.48 -15.09 3.22
C ALA A 77 21.30 -13.99 2.54
N ASP A 78 22.23 -14.38 1.67
CA ASP A 78 23.05 -13.46 0.88
C ASP A 78 22.14 -12.79 -0.16
N ASN A 79 21.52 -11.67 0.24
CA ASN A 79 20.56 -10.97 -0.60
C ASN A 79 21.25 -9.81 -1.31
N GLN A 80 21.04 -9.69 -2.61
CA GLN A 80 21.61 -8.61 -3.42
C GLN A 80 21.03 -7.23 -3.05
N LEU A 81 19.87 -7.20 -2.40
CA LEU A 81 19.17 -5.98 -1.99
C LEU A 81 19.70 -5.44 -0.65
N GLY A 82 19.74 -4.10 -0.54
CA GLY A 82 20.25 -3.40 0.64
C GLY A 82 19.40 -3.61 1.90
N SER A 83 19.95 -3.23 3.06
CA SER A 83 19.23 -3.27 4.35
C SER A 83 18.24 -2.12 4.54
N ILE A 84 18.23 -1.17 3.59
CA ILE A 84 17.45 0.06 3.63
C ILE A 84 16.57 0.11 2.39
N LEU A 85 15.25 0.02 2.59
CA LEU A 85 14.25 -0.06 1.53
C LEU A 85 13.34 1.17 1.60
N ARG A 86 13.23 1.91 0.49
CA ARG A 86 12.27 3.01 0.33
C ARG A 86 11.07 2.52 -0.45
N LEU A 87 9.87 2.73 0.07
CA LEU A 87 8.65 2.50 -0.69
C LEU A 87 8.23 3.77 -1.43
N ASP A 88 8.32 3.69 -2.76
CA ASP A 88 7.81 4.70 -3.67
C ASP A 88 6.40 4.36 -4.14
N THR A 89 5.67 5.37 -4.62
CA THR A 89 4.38 5.16 -5.29
C THR A 89 4.41 5.77 -6.67
N SER A 90 4.16 4.94 -7.69
CA SER A 90 3.82 5.40 -9.04
C SER A 90 2.35 5.83 -9.14
N TYR A 91 1.43 5.06 -8.52
CA TYR A 91 -0.01 5.21 -8.75
C TYR A 91 -0.88 5.09 -7.49
N GLY A 92 -0.68 5.98 -6.52
CA GLY A 92 -1.74 6.37 -5.57
C GLY A 92 -2.30 5.28 -4.63
N GLY A 93 -1.46 4.40 -4.08
CA GLY A 93 -1.80 3.55 -2.94
C GLY A 93 -0.89 2.35 -2.78
N GLY A 94 -0.71 1.87 -1.54
CA GLY A 94 -0.09 0.57 -1.28
C GLY A 94 1.09 0.56 -0.31
N LYS A 95 1.68 1.70 0.07
CA LYS A 95 2.83 1.74 1.00
C LYS A 95 2.44 1.21 2.38
N THR A 96 1.50 1.87 3.07
CA THR A 96 0.98 1.43 4.37
C THR A 96 0.40 0.02 4.30
N HIS A 97 -0.27 -0.33 3.19
CA HIS A 97 -0.77 -1.68 2.94
C HIS A 97 0.38 -2.72 2.88
N ALA A 98 1.48 -2.40 2.20
CA ALA A 98 2.66 -3.25 2.13
C ALA A 98 3.34 -3.38 3.51
N LEU A 99 3.42 -2.30 4.29
CA LEU A 99 3.93 -2.34 5.67
C LEU A 99 3.08 -3.25 6.57
N ILE A 100 1.75 -3.19 6.46
CA ILE A 100 0.82 -4.10 7.16
C ILE A 100 1.07 -5.55 6.72
N GLY A 101 1.27 -5.78 5.42
CA GLY A 101 1.60 -7.11 4.89
C GLY A 101 2.89 -7.68 5.47
N LEU A 102 3.95 -6.87 5.54
CA LEU A 102 5.21 -7.25 6.20
C LEU A 102 5.00 -7.60 7.67
N ASN A 103 4.27 -6.76 8.42
CA ASN A 103 3.95 -7.03 9.82
C ASN A 103 3.27 -8.38 9.99
N HIS A 104 2.20 -8.66 9.22
CA HIS A 104 1.44 -9.91 9.34
C HIS A 104 2.26 -11.14 8.95
N ILE A 105 3.05 -11.08 7.87
CA ILE A 105 3.89 -12.21 7.44
C ILE A 105 4.94 -12.55 8.50
N LEU A 106 5.51 -11.55 9.17
CA LEU A 106 6.60 -11.78 10.12
C LEU A 106 6.11 -12.10 11.54
N THR A 107 4.89 -11.69 11.90
CA THR A 107 4.33 -11.89 13.25
C THR A 107 3.31 -13.02 13.33
N ALA A 108 2.58 -13.29 12.25
CA ALA A 108 1.48 -14.27 12.23
C ALA A 108 1.41 -15.10 10.93
N PRO A 109 2.53 -15.65 10.39
CA PRO A 109 2.53 -16.36 9.11
C PRO A 109 1.58 -17.57 9.08
N ARG A 110 1.43 -18.26 10.22
CA ARG A 110 0.55 -19.43 10.36
C ARG A 110 -0.94 -19.10 10.24
N GLN A 111 -1.31 -17.83 10.34
CA GLN A 111 -2.68 -17.36 10.18
C GLN A 111 -3.00 -16.95 8.72
N ILE A 112 -2.06 -17.14 7.78
CA ILE A 112 -2.20 -16.73 6.38
C ILE A 112 -2.35 -17.99 5.51
N PRO A 113 -3.57 -18.40 5.12
CA PRO A 113 -3.77 -19.65 4.39
C PRO A 113 -3.11 -19.66 3.00
N ASN A 114 -3.06 -18.50 2.34
CA ASN A 114 -2.50 -18.32 1.00
C ASN A 114 -1.09 -17.70 1.04
N LEU A 115 -0.30 -17.97 2.08
CA LEU A 115 1.05 -17.40 2.26
C LEU A 115 1.97 -17.64 1.05
N GLU A 116 1.89 -18.83 0.45
CA GLU A 116 2.67 -19.25 -0.73
C GLU A 116 2.41 -18.36 -1.96
N GLU A 117 1.27 -17.65 -2.02
CA GLU A 117 1.02 -16.67 -3.08
C GLU A 117 1.98 -15.49 -2.99
N PHE A 118 2.60 -15.21 -1.84
CA PHE A 118 3.41 -14.02 -1.54
C PHE A 118 4.88 -14.34 -1.31
N VAL A 119 5.18 -15.40 -0.56
CA VAL A 119 6.54 -15.79 -0.17
C VAL A 119 6.63 -17.29 0.04
N ASP A 120 7.79 -17.87 -0.26
CA ASP A 120 8.08 -19.26 0.12
C ASP A 120 8.09 -19.38 1.66
N PRO A 121 7.21 -20.19 2.27
CA PRO A 121 7.17 -20.34 3.72
C PRO A 121 8.49 -20.83 4.33
N THR A 122 9.32 -21.54 3.55
CA THR A 122 10.64 -22.02 3.99
C THR A 122 11.70 -20.93 4.06
N ALA A 123 11.47 -19.79 3.38
CA ALA A 123 12.38 -18.65 3.41
C ALA A 123 12.21 -17.77 4.66
N LEU A 124 11.10 -17.92 5.39
CA LEU A 124 10.79 -17.12 6.58
C LEU A 124 11.86 -17.26 7.67
N PRO A 125 12.11 -16.20 8.46
CA PRO A 125 13.08 -16.26 9.56
C PRO A 125 12.73 -17.37 10.55
N SER A 126 13.73 -18.17 10.92
CA SER A 126 13.58 -19.25 11.91
C SER A 126 13.44 -18.74 13.34
N GLN A 127 13.93 -17.52 13.60
CA GLN A 127 13.82 -16.83 14.88
C GLN A 127 12.66 -15.82 14.86
N PRO A 128 12.03 -15.54 16.01
CA PRO A 128 11.06 -14.46 16.13
C PRO A 128 11.66 -13.12 15.70
N VAL A 129 10.93 -12.38 14.86
CA VAL A 129 11.31 -11.06 14.38
C VAL A 129 10.78 -9.99 15.33
N THR A 130 11.64 -9.07 15.76
CA THR A 130 11.22 -7.85 16.45
C THR A 130 10.78 -6.84 15.39
N VAL A 131 9.50 -6.44 15.42
CA VAL A 131 8.96 -5.40 14.52
C VAL A 131 8.77 -4.12 15.32
N ALA A 132 9.48 -3.04 14.93
CA ALA A 132 9.34 -1.72 15.52
C ALA A 132 8.82 -0.74 14.47
N VAL A 133 7.81 0.05 14.82
CA VAL A 133 7.11 0.91 13.88
C VAL A 133 7.04 2.34 14.37
N PHE A 134 7.41 3.28 13.50
CA PHE A 134 7.12 4.69 13.64
C PHE A 134 6.07 5.10 12.61
N ASP A 135 5.08 5.88 13.05
CA ASP A 135 4.00 6.38 12.19
C ASP A 135 3.97 7.90 12.34
N GLY A 136 4.42 8.59 11.29
CA GLY A 136 4.48 10.04 11.24
C GLY A 136 3.13 10.73 11.14
N GLU A 137 2.12 10.09 10.56
CA GLU A 137 0.75 10.61 10.46
C GLU A 137 0.08 10.64 11.83
N ASN A 138 0.31 9.64 12.67
CA ASN A 138 -0.20 9.59 14.04
C ASN A 138 0.80 10.09 15.09
N ALA A 139 1.97 10.62 14.69
CA ALA A 139 2.95 11.16 15.64
C ALA A 139 2.45 12.45 16.31
N ASP A 140 2.75 12.60 17.60
CA ASP A 140 2.46 13.80 18.39
C ASP A 140 3.74 14.25 19.12
N PRO A 141 4.64 15.00 18.46
CA PRO A 141 5.92 15.37 19.05
C PRO A 141 5.80 16.34 20.22
N MET A 142 4.71 17.11 20.33
CA MET A 142 4.55 18.11 21.38
C MET A 142 4.00 17.52 22.67
N ASN A 143 3.08 16.55 22.56
CA ASN A 143 2.47 15.92 23.73
C ASN A 143 3.05 14.52 24.02
N GLY A 144 3.77 13.95 23.08
CA GLY A 144 4.25 12.57 23.12
C GLY A 144 3.14 11.54 22.94
N ARG A 145 3.55 10.29 22.69
CA ARG A 145 2.65 9.15 22.60
C ARG A 145 2.84 8.24 23.79
N ARG A 146 1.73 7.81 24.38
CA ARG A 146 1.74 6.81 25.44
C ARG A 146 2.12 5.46 24.83
N MET A 147 3.19 4.89 25.36
CA MET A 147 3.72 3.59 24.97
C MET A 147 3.40 2.56 26.07
N GLU A 148 4.23 1.54 26.23
CA GLU A 148 4.08 0.54 27.28
C GLU A 148 4.18 1.16 28.70
N GLY A 149 3.19 0.85 29.54
CA GLY A 149 3.11 1.36 30.92
C GLY A 149 2.95 2.88 30.97
N ASP A 150 3.77 3.54 31.80
CA ASP A 150 3.75 5.00 32.01
C ASP A 150 4.73 5.76 31.10
N ILE A 151 5.29 5.09 30.09
CA ILE A 151 6.26 5.73 29.18
C ILE A 151 5.52 6.64 28.20
N LEU A 152 5.96 7.90 28.15
CA LEU A 152 5.50 8.90 27.19
C LEU A 152 6.68 9.25 26.27
N ALA A 153 6.68 8.71 25.06
CA ALA A 153 7.75 8.95 24.09
C ALA A 153 7.42 10.17 23.23
N THR A 154 8.37 11.10 23.08
CA THR A 154 8.14 12.37 22.35
C THR A 154 8.82 12.42 20.98
N THR A 155 9.67 11.42 20.71
CA THR A 155 10.51 11.36 19.52
C THR A 155 10.41 9.99 18.82
N PRO A 156 10.75 9.90 17.51
CA PRO A 156 10.76 8.62 16.80
C PRO A 156 11.69 7.60 17.47
N TRP A 157 12.87 8.00 17.93
CA TRP A 157 13.79 7.11 18.63
C TRP A 157 13.30 6.71 20.01
N GLY A 158 12.58 7.60 20.71
CA GLY A 158 11.87 7.30 21.95
C GLY A 158 10.93 6.12 21.78
N GLU A 159 10.07 6.21 20.77
CA GLU A 159 9.06 5.18 20.48
C GLU A 159 9.68 3.88 19.99
N LEU A 160 10.69 3.96 19.11
CA LEU A 160 11.41 2.78 18.63
C LEU A 160 12.16 2.08 19.76
N ALA A 161 12.77 2.82 20.69
CA ALA A 161 13.48 2.22 21.82
C ALA A 161 12.56 1.40 22.74
N VAL A 162 11.32 1.86 22.96
CA VAL A 162 10.32 1.09 23.71
C VAL A 162 9.95 -0.17 22.95
N GLN A 163 9.72 -0.07 21.63
CA GLN A 163 9.31 -1.23 20.83
C GLN A 163 10.44 -2.26 20.65
N LEU A 164 11.69 -1.82 20.57
CA LEU A 164 12.85 -2.69 20.37
C LEU A 164 13.31 -3.35 21.67
N ALA A 165 13.31 -2.63 22.80
CA ALA A 165 13.94 -3.08 24.04
C ALA A 165 13.17 -2.70 25.32
N GLY A 166 11.88 -2.36 25.19
CA GLY A 166 10.97 -2.08 26.31
C GLY A 166 11.41 -0.91 27.19
N ARG A 167 11.02 -0.99 28.47
CA ARG A 167 11.36 0.02 29.48
C ARG A 167 12.87 0.21 29.70
N SER A 168 13.64 -0.88 29.60
CA SER A 168 15.11 -0.81 29.70
C SER A 168 15.72 -0.06 28.53
N GLY A 169 15.24 -0.31 27.31
CA GLY A 169 15.68 0.39 26.10
C GLY A 169 15.40 1.88 26.19
N TYR A 170 14.17 2.23 26.55
CA TYR A 170 13.78 3.62 26.79
C TYR A 170 14.64 4.29 27.86
N GLY A 171 14.92 3.59 28.97
CA GLY A 171 15.77 4.10 30.05
C GLY A 171 17.17 4.53 29.58
N ARG A 172 17.75 3.83 28.60
CA ARG A 172 19.08 4.13 28.05
C ARG A 172 19.10 5.42 27.22
N ILE A 173 18.01 5.72 26.53
CA ILE A 173 17.88 6.89 25.63
C ILE A 173 16.96 7.98 26.18
N ARG A 174 16.52 7.88 27.44
CA ARG A 174 15.58 8.82 28.08
C ARG A 174 16.03 10.27 28.00
N ASN A 175 17.34 10.51 28.07
CA ASN A 175 17.90 11.86 27.95
C ASN A 175 17.79 12.40 26.52
N SER A 176 17.88 11.52 25.51
CA SER A 176 17.69 11.86 24.10
C SER A 176 16.21 11.98 23.72
N ASP A 177 15.29 11.32 24.42
CA ASP A 177 13.83 11.45 24.21
C ASP A 177 13.25 12.72 24.86
N GLN A 178 13.90 13.85 24.60
CA GLN A 178 13.45 15.18 24.96
C GLN A 178 13.49 16.03 23.70
N LEU A 179 12.41 16.78 23.43
CA LEU A 179 12.34 17.62 22.25
C LEU A 179 13.50 18.62 22.23
N GLY A 180 14.32 18.58 21.16
CA GLY A 180 15.51 19.42 21.00
C GLY A 180 16.81 18.83 21.56
N ALA A 181 16.77 17.69 22.27
CA ALA A 181 17.97 16.96 22.66
C ALA A 181 18.59 16.20 21.47
N ALA A 182 19.89 15.94 21.54
CA ALA A 182 20.59 15.16 20.53
C ALA A 182 20.06 13.71 20.49
N PRO A 183 19.86 13.14 19.28
CA PRO A 183 19.39 11.78 19.13
C PRO A 183 20.44 10.77 19.61
N PRO A 184 20.04 9.52 19.90
CA PRO A 184 20.99 8.46 20.23
C PRO A 184 21.90 8.15 19.04
N GLY A 185 23.17 7.86 19.32
CA GLY A 185 24.15 7.48 18.31
C GLY A 185 23.95 6.05 17.79
N ALA A 186 24.64 5.72 16.69
CA ALA A 186 24.50 4.44 15.99
C ALA A 186 24.77 3.23 16.90
N GLU A 187 25.75 3.32 17.80
CA GLU A 187 26.08 2.22 18.73
C GLU A 187 24.92 1.95 19.71
N THR A 188 24.35 3.00 20.30
CA THR A 188 23.19 2.85 21.18
C THR A 188 21.99 2.28 20.43
N LEU A 189 21.74 2.73 19.20
CA LEU A 189 20.67 2.18 18.36
C LEU A 189 20.89 0.70 18.01
N ARG A 190 22.14 0.31 17.71
CA ARG A 190 22.51 -1.10 17.48
C ARG A 190 22.25 -1.96 18.71
N GLU A 191 22.64 -1.50 19.90
CA GLU A 191 22.38 -2.22 21.14
C GLU A 191 20.89 -2.33 21.46
N LEU A 192 20.06 -1.33 21.10
CA LEU A 192 18.61 -1.40 21.24
C LEU A 192 17.99 -2.47 20.33
N MET A 193 18.50 -2.64 19.11
CA MET A 193 18.04 -3.68 18.17
C MET A 193 18.42 -5.09 18.64
N GLY A 194 19.56 -5.23 19.33
CA GLY A 194 20.03 -6.52 19.84
C GLY A 194 20.45 -7.50 18.73
N GLU A 195 20.39 -8.80 19.03
CA GLU A 195 20.89 -9.85 18.13
C GLU A 195 19.79 -10.56 17.31
N ARG A 196 18.52 -10.39 17.68
CA ARG A 196 17.40 -11.01 16.97
C ARG A 196 17.16 -10.33 15.62
N PRO A 197 16.50 -10.99 14.66
CA PRO A 197 16.09 -10.31 13.44
C PRO A 197 15.19 -9.11 13.74
N VAL A 198 15.48 -7.95 13.16
CA VAL A 198 14.75 -6.70 13.41
C VAL A 198 14.24 -6.10 12.12
N LEU A 199 12.94 -5.82 12.09
CA LEU A 199 12.31 -4.99 11.07
C LEU A 199 11.91 -3.66 11.68
N ILE A 200 12.41 -2.56 11.11
CA ILE A 200 11.99 -1.20 11.45
C ILE A 200 11.13 -0.67 10.30
N LEU A 201 9.90 -0.26 10.61
CA LEU A 201 8.98 0.36 9.66
C LEU A 201 8.80 1.84 10.03
N MET A 202 9.04 2.75 9.09
CA MET A 202 8.81 4.18 9.29
C MET A 202 7.82 4.71 8.24
N ASP A 203 6.56 4.87 8.62
CA ASP A 203 5.51 5.33 7.73
C ASP A 203 5.37 6.87 7.77
N GLU A 204 5.18 7.47 6.61
CA GLU A 204 4.85 8.89 6.39
C GLU A 204 5.79 9.87 7.12
N LEU A 205 7.11 9.64 6.99
CA LEU A 205 8.16 10.47 7.60
C LEU A 205 8.05 11.96 7.25
N SER A 206 7.60 12.27 6.03
CA SER A 206 7.42 13.64 5.56
C SER A 206 6.31 14.38 6.31
N ILE A 207 5.26 13.66 6.73
CA ILE A 207 4.17 14.22 7.53
C ILE A 207 4.68 14.56 8.94
N TYR A 208 5.52 13.70 9.51
CA TYR A 208 6.16 13.98 10.79
C TYR A 208 7.03 15.24 10.74
N LEU A 209 7.91 15.35 9.73
CA LEU A 209 8.74 16.54 9.53
C LEU A 209 7.92 17.83 9.45
N ARG A 210 6.76 17.79 8.78
CA ARG A 210 5.87 18.94 8.67
C ARG A 210 5.26 19.35 10.01
N LYS A 211 4.97 18.39 10.90
CA LYS A 211 4.46 18.66 12.26
C LYS A 211 5.50 19.31 13.16
N LEU A 212 6.78 19.11 12.87
CA LEU A 212 7.91 19.76 13.56
C LEU A 212 8.17 21.20 13.07
N LYS A 213 7.17 21.96 12.59
CA LYS A 213 7.35 23.37 12.18
C LYS A 213 6.92 24.35 13.29
N GLY A 214 7.77 25.35 13.57
CA GLY A 214 7.60 26.35 14.65
C GLY A 214 8.93 26.70 15.35
N PRO A 215 8.98 27.73 16.22
CA PRO A 215 10.22 28.25 16.83
C PRO A 215 10.98 27.24 17.70
N ALA A 216 10.27 26.35 18.41
CA ALA A 216 10.85 25.23 19.17
C ALA A 216 11.08 23.97 18.31
N ALA A 217 10.58 23.97 17.08
CA ALA A 217 10.46 22.79 16.24
C ALA A 217 11.54 22.73 15.14
N GLY A 218 12.19 23.86 14.82
CA GLY A 218 13.38 23.92 13.96
C GLY A 218 14.52 23.02 14.46
N GLN A 219 14.82 23.06 15.77
CA GLN A 219 15.85 22.20 16.37
C GLN A 219 15.47 20.71 16.32
N ALA A 220 14.21 20.35 16.56
CA ALA A 220 13.76 18.96 16.48
C ALA A 220 13.82 18.40 15.05
N ALA A 221 13.48 19.22 14.04
CA ALA A 221 13.64 18.86 12.64
C ALA A 221 15.12 18.70 12.24
N GLU A 222 16.00 19.52 12.81
CA GLU A 222 17.47 19.37 12.69
C GLU A 222 18.00 18.08 13.30
N GLN A 223 17.39 17.57 14.37
CA GLN A 223 17.80 16.31 15.00
C GLN A 223 17.33 15.05 14.25
N LEU A 224 16.32 15.14 13.38
CA LEU A 224 15.88 13.97 12.61
C LEU A 224 16.94 13.51 11.60
N THR A 225 17.65 14.44 10.99
CA THR A 225 18.74 14.15 10.06
C THR A 225 19.84 13.28 10.69
N PRO A 226 20.51 13.70 11.78
CA PRO A 226 21.51 12.87 12.44
C PRO A 226 20.92 11.57 12.99
N PHE A 227 19.66 11.56 13.46
CA PHE A 227 19.01 10.33 13.86
C PHE A 227 18.89 9.31 12.71
N LEU A 228 18.36 9.72 11.55
CA LEU A 228 18.23 8.81 10.40
C LEU A 228 19.60 8.31 9.94
N THR A 229 20.61 9.18 9.90
CA THR A 229 22.00 8.82 9.61
C THR A 229 22.51 7.73 10.53
N ASP A 230 22.34 7.88 11.84
CA ASP A 230 22.83 6.91 12.82
C ASP A 230 21.98 5.64 12.90
N LEU A 231 20.67 5.73 12.65
CA LEU A 231 19.79 4.58 12.49
C LEU A 231 20.21 3.73 11.30
N ILE A 232 20.48 4.35 10.16
CA ILE A 232 20.91 3.65 8.95
C ILE A 232 22.26 2.98 9.14
N LYS A 233 23.21 3.64 9.82
CA LYS A 233 24.50 3.01 10.20
C LYS A 233 24.27 1.79 11.10
N ALA A 234 23.41 1.92 12.10
CA ALA A 234 23.09 0.82 13.03
C ALA A 234 22.49 -0.38 12.27
N VAL A 235 21.45 -0.16 11.45
CA VAL A 235 20.80 -1.20 10.63
C VAL A 235 21.81 -1.85 9.68
N ASN A 236 22.65 -1.06 9.02
CA ASN A 236 23.67 -1.57 8.12
C ASN A 236 24.74 -2.42 8.82
N SER A 237 25.04 -2.14 10.09
CA SER A 237 26.02 -2.89 10.87
C SER A 237 25.52 -4.28 11.30
N LEU A 238 24.20 -4.51 11.26
CA LEU A 238 23.57 -5.76 11.67
C LEU A 238 23.21 -6.62 10.45
N PRO A 239 23.56 -7.93 10.43
CA PRO A 239 23.29 -8.80 9.30
C PRO A 239 21.80 -9.09 9.10
N ASN A 240 21.01 -9.03 10.17
CA ASN A 240 19.61 -9.42 10.25
C ASN A 240 18.67 -8.25 10.61
N ALA A 241 19.07 -7.01 10.28
CA ALA A 241 18.22 -5.83 10.43
C ALA A 241 17.82 -5.25 9.06
N VAL A 242 16.58 -4.77 8.98
CA VAL A 242 16.01 -4.08 7.82
C VAL A 242 15.26 -2.83 8.26
N LEU A 243 15.48 -1.73 7.54
CA LEU A 243 14.67 -0.51 7.62
C LEU A 243 13.83 -0.38 6.35
N VAL A 244 12.51 -0.31 6.50
CA VAL A 244 11.58 0.04 5.43
C VAL A 244 10.92 1.36 5.78
N PHE A 245 10.96 2.34 4.88
CA PHE A 245 10.34 3.63 5.13
C PHE A 245 9.55 4.14 3.93
N THR A 246 8.62 5.05 4.21
CA THR A 246 7.75 5.65 3.20
C THR A 246 7.85 7.17 3.29
N LEU A 247 7.78 7.82 2.12
CA LEU A 247 7.72 9.27 2.00
C LEU A 247 6.35 9.69 1.47
N ALA A 248 5.79 10.76 2.01
CA ALA A 248 4.56 11.33 1.50
C ALA A 248 4.86 11.97 0.15
N LEU A 249 4.47 11.36 -0.98
CA LEU A 249 4.48 12.08 -2.24
C LEU A 249 3.35 13.10 -2.23
N GLY A 250 3.66 14.33 -2.67
CA GLY A 250 2.67 15.37 -2.87
C GLY A 250 1.53 14.90 -3.78
N ARG A 251 0.39 15.59 -3.66
CA ARG A 251 -0.82 15.33 -4.44
C ARG A 251 -0.49 15.08 -5.93
N GLY A 252 -0.89 13.93 -6.46
CA GLY A 252 -0.92 13.68 -7.90
C GLY A 252 0.39 13.24 -8.58
N GLY A 253 1.46 12.92 -7.85
CA GLY A 253 2.71 12.45 -8.48
C GLY A 253 3.47 13.54 -9.25
N GLN A 254 3.04 14.80 -9.12
CA GLN A 254 3.86 15.97 -9.47
C GLN A 254 4.41 16.58 -8.19
N ALA A 255 5.72 16.85 -8.20
CA ALA A 255 6.52 17.31 -7.06
C ALA A 255 6.25 18.77 -6.64
N VAL A 256 5.00 19.24 -6.72
CA VAL A 256 4.65 20.63 -6.45
C VAL A 256 3.75 20.70 -5.20
N ASP A 257 4.40 20.98 -4.07
CA ASP A 257 3.94 21.89 -3.00
C ASP A 257 3.27 21.41 -1.71
N ALA A 258 3.00 20.13 -1.46
CA ALA A 258 2.51 19.72 -0.11
C ALA A 258 3.61 19.33 0.89
N TYR A 259 4.62 18.58 0.45
CA TYR A 259 5.70 18.04 1.29
C TYR A 259 7.07 18.05 0.58
N GLY A 260 7.21 18.92 -0.44
CA GLY A 260 8.39 18.92 -1.32
C GLY A 260 9.69 19.20 -0.56
N GLU A 261 9.67 20.16 0.36
CA GLU A 261 10.83 20.50 1.20
C GLU A 261 11.24 19.32 2.09
N GLU A 262 10.27 18.66 2.73
CA GLU A 262 10.49 17.53 3.63
C GLU A 262 11.04 16.31 2.89
N ASN A 263 10.47 15.99 1.72
CA ASN A 263 10.96 14.90 0.87
C ASN A 263 12.38 15.16 0.39
N GLN A 264 12.65 16.36 -0.14
CA GLN A 264 13.99 16.73 -0.59
C GLN A 264 15.01 16.66 0.55
N ARG A 265 14.61 17.03 1.77
CA ARG A 265 15.48 16.91 2.94
C ARG A 265 15.82 15.45 3.20
N ILE A 266 14.83 14.55 3.17
CA ILE A 266 15.06 13.12 3.37
C ILE A 266 15.91 12.52 2.24
N ASP A 267 15.61 12.84 0.99
CA ASP A 267 16.39 12.39 -0.17
C ASP A 267 17.86 12.82 -0.09
N ARG A 268 18.15 14.05 0.39
CA ARG A 268 19.53 14.52 0.61
C ARG A 268 20.27 13.68 1.65
N ILE A 269 19.62 13.33 2.75
CA ILE A 269 20.22 12.48 3.81
C ILE A 269 20.61 11.12 3.22
N PHE A 270 19.71 10.52 2.44
CA PHE A 270 19.98 9.23 1.81
C PHE A 270 21.08 9.32 0.75
N ALA A 271 21.07 10.34 -0.11
CA ALA A 271 22.13 10.54 -1.10
C ALA A 271 23.52 10.74 -0.44
N GLU A 272 23.57 11.49 0.67
CA GLU A 272 24.80 11.66 1.44
C GLU A 272 25.27 10.32 2.02
N LEU A 273 24.37 9.54 2.62
CA LEU A 273 24.69 8.23 3.17
C LEU A 273 25.13 7.21 2.13
N GLU A 274 24.50 7.21 0.95
CA GLU A 274 24.93 6.39 -0.18
C GLU A 274 26.37 6.72 -0.59
N SER A 275 26.70 8.01 -0.65
CA SER A 275 28.05 8.47 -0.99
C SER A 275 29.11 8.06 0.04
N VAL A 276 28.75 8.01 1.32
CA VAL A 276 29.66 7.69 2.43
C VAL A 276 29.79 6.19 2.67
N THR A 277 28.70 5.42 2.52
CA THR A 277 28.65 4.00 2.88
C THR A 277 28.79 3.06 1.68
N GLY A 278 28.61 3.58 0.46
CA GLY A 278 28.59 2.79 -0.77
C GLY A 278 27.39 1.84 -0.88
N ARG A 279 26.44 1.89 0.07
CA ARG A 279 25.25 1.04 0.08
C ARG A 279 24.04 1.82 -0.39
N GLN A 280 23.44 1.35 -1.46
CA GLN A 280 22.29 2.00 -2.08
C GLN A 280 21.01 1.74 -1.31
N VAL A 281 20.17 2.79 -1.21
CA VAL A 281 18.77 2.66 -0.83
C VAL A 281 18.05 2.01 -2.00
N THR A 282 17.40 0.88 -1.75
CA THR A 282 16.60 0.23 -2.80
C THR A 282 15.22 0.86 -2.81
N ALA A 283 14.90 1.58 -3.89
CA ALA A 283 13.54 2.06 -4.16
C ALA A 283 12.68 0.92 -4.71
N LEU A 284 11.57 0.63 -4.04
CA LEU A 284 10.60 -0.38 -4.45
C LEU A 284 9.23 0.26 -4.62
N THR A 285 8.52 -0.12 -5.68
CA THR A 285 7.14 0.30 -5.91
C THR A 285 6.23 -0.90 -5.62
N PRO A 286 5.46 -0.92 -4.51
CA PRO A 286 4.68 -2.10 -4.11
C PRO A 286 3.62 -2.53 -5.13
N THR A 287 3.15 -1.61 -5.98
CA THR A 287 2.13 -1.89 -7.00
C THR A 287 2.41 -1.06 -8.24
N SER A 288 2.57 -1.71 -9.39
CA SER A 288 2.69 -1.04 -10.68
C SER A 288 1.33 -0.77 -11.31
N GLU A 289 1.28 0.16 -12.26
CA GLU A 289 0.04 0.59 -12.91
C GLU A 289 -0.70 -0.58 -13.60
N ASP A 290 0.04 -1.48 -14.25
CA ASP A 290 -0.48 -2.64 -14.98
C ASP A 290 -1.08 -3.72 -14.06
N GLU A 291 -0.81 -3.68 -12.76
CA GLU A 291 -1.39 -4.60 -11.76
C GLU A 291 -2.61 -4.00 -11.04
N THR A 292 -2.91 -2.72 -11.26
CA THR A 292 -3.99 -1.99 -10.57
C THR A 292 -5.34 -2.69 -10.74
N VAL A 293 -5.67 -3.15 -11.94
CA VAL A 293 -6.95 -3.83 -12.20
C VAL A 293 -7.08 -5.12 -11.39
N GLN A 294 -5.98 -5.86 -11.19
CA GLN A 294 -6.01 -7.11 -10.44
C GLN A 294 -6.19 -6.84 -8.94
N VAL A 295 -5.61 -5.75 -8.43
CA VAL A 295 -5.89 -5.25 -7.07
C VAL A 295 -7.37 -4.90 -6.92
N LEU A 296 -7.96 -4.19 -7.88
CA LEU A 296 -9.39 -3.86 -7.87
C LEU A 296 -10.25 -5.14 -7.86
N CYS A 297 -9.95 -6.11 -8.73
CA CYS A 297 -10.67 -7.38 -8.76
C CYS A 297 -10.59 -8.12 -7.42
N ARG A 298 -9.40 -8.26 -6.83
CA ARG A 298 -9.20 -8.98 -5.56
C ARG A 298 -9.88 -8.28 -4.38
N ARG A 299 -9.99 -6.94 -4.42
CA ARG A 299 -10.65 -6.15 -3.38
C ARG A 299 -12.17 -6.15 -3.49
N LEU A 300 -12.74 -6.38 -4.68
CA LEU A 300 -14.20 -6.27 -4.92
C LEU A 300 -14.90 -7.63 -5.00
N PHE A 301 -14.20 -8.67 -5.46
CA PHE A 301 -14.78 -10.00 -5.69
C PHE A 301 -14.21 -11.04 -4.74
N ALA A 302 -15.10 -11.80 -4.10
CA ALA A 302 -14.75 -12.96 -3.30
C ALA A 302 -14.26 -14.12 -4.20
N SER A 303 -14.84 -14.27 -5.40
CA SER A 303 -14.36 -15.23 -6.39
C SER A 303 -14.68 -14.80 -7.81
N ILE A 304 -13.81 -15.17 -8.75
CA ILE A 304 -14.01 -15.03 -10.20
C ILE A 304 -13.63 -16.37 -10.83
N ASP A 305 -14.57 -17.02 -11.51
CA ASP A 305 -14.30 -18.23 -12.29
C ASP A 305 -13.52 -17.87 -13.57
N ARG A 306 -12.20 -17.96 -13.46
CA ARG A 306 -11.26 -17.67 -14.56
C ARG A 306 -11.31 -18.72 -15.68
N SER A 307 -11.84 -19.92 -15.43
CA SER A 307 -11.80 -21.03 -16.40
C SER A 307 -12.62 -20.76 -17.66
N ARG A 308 -13.68 -19.95 -17.52
CA ARG A 308 -14.61 -19.59 -18.60
C ARG A 308 -14.45 -18.17 -19.13
N VAL A 309 -13.53 -17.37 -18.58
CA VAL A 309 -13.24 -16.01 -19.08
C VAL A 309 -12.79 -16.02 -20.54
N GLY A 310 -12.17 -17.11 -21.01
CA GLY A 310 -11.81 -17.27 -22.41
C GLY A 310 -13.01 -17.32 -23.38
N GLU A 311 -14.20 -17.71 -22.92
CA GLU A 311 -15.45 -17.61 -23.71
C GLU A 311 -15.87 -16.15 -23.88
N VAL A 312 -15.82 -15.37 -22.80
CA VAL A 312 -16.13 -13.93 -22.82
C VAL A 312 -15.16 -13.19 -23.73
N VAL A 313 -13.85 -13.39 -23.55
CA VAL A 313 -12.82 -12.73 -24.37
C VAL A 313 -13.01 -13.04 -25.86
N ARG A 314 -13.33 -14.29 -26.21
CA ARG A 314 -13.62 -14.66 -27.61
C ARG A 314 -14.84 -13.93 -28.16
N ALA A 315 -15.92 -13.84 -27.38
CA ALA A 315 -17.11 -13.09 -27.80
C ALA A 315 -16.78 -11.59 -28.08
N TYR A 316 -15.93 -10.96 -27.26
CA TYR A 316 -15.45 -9.60 -27.55
C TYR A 316 -14.58 -9.52 -28.80
N GLN A 317 -13.68 -10.48 -29.02
CA GLN A 317 -12.85 -10.52 -30.23
C GLN A 317 -13.69 -10.67 -31.50
N ASP A 318 -14.73 -11.52 -31.45
CA ASP A 318 -15.67 -11.73 -32.55
C ASP A 318 -16.52 -10.47 -32.84
N LEU A 319 -16.74 -9.62 -31.83
CA LEU A 319 -17.37 -8.31 -31.99
C LEU A 319 -16.38 -7.25 -32.50
N TRP A 320 -15.16 -7.18 -31.97
CA TRP A 320 -14.20 -6.14 -32.33
C TRP A 320 -13.67 -6.29 -33.76
N ARG A 321 -13.46 -7.53 -34.23
CA ARG A 321 -12.88 -7.81 -35.55
C ARG A 321 -13.70 -7.22 -36.73
N PRO A 322 -15.02 -7.45 -36.85
CA PRO A 322 -15.82 -6.87 -37.94
C PRO A 322 -16.03 -5.36 -37.79
N HIS A 323 -15.89 -4.81 -36.57
CA HIS A 323 -16.09 -3.39 -36.28
C HIS A 323 -14.79 -2.60 -36.10
N ALA A 324 -13.65 -3.13 -36.57
CA ALA A 324 -12.33 -2.55 -36.33
C ALA A 324 -12.23 -1.08 -36.77
N GLU A 325 -12.86 -0.70 -37.89
CA GLU A 325 -12.86 0.68 -38.40
C GLU A 325 -13.63 1.67 -37.50
N ALA A 326 -14.56 1.19 -36.68
CA ALA A 326 -15.36 2.01 -35.77
C ALA A 326 -14.76 2.09 -34.36
N LEU A 327 -13.65 1.38 -34.10
CA LEU A 327 -12.98 1.33 -32.81
C LEU A 327 -11.73 2.24 -32.80
N PRO A 328 -11.29 2.71 -31.64
CA PRO A 328 -10.01 3.42 -31.52
C PRO A 328 -8.87 2.60 -32.14
N PRO A 329 -7.92 3.24 -32.84
CA PRO A 329 -6.81 2.55 -33.45
C PRO A 329 -5.96 1.87 -32.37
N VAL A 330 -5.58 0.63 -32.62
CA VAL A 330 -4.61 -0.09 -31.78
C VAL A 330 -3.19 0.22 -32.25
N GLY A 331 -2.22 0.14 -31.33
CA GLY A 331 -0.80 0.26 -31.66
C GLY A 331 -0.29 -0.93 -32.50
N GLN A 332 1.01 -1.19 -32.45
CA GLN A 332 1.60 -2.35 -33.15
C GLN A 332 1.05 -3.71 -32.67
N VAL A 333 0.56 -3.77 -31.44
CA VAL A 333 -0.01 -4.97 -30.81
C VAL A 333 -1.40 -4.62 -30.28
N ASP A 334 -2.41 -5.43 -30.62
CA ASP A 334 -3.75 -5.32 -30.03
C ASP A 334 -3.79 -6.05 -28.67
N GLU A 335 -3.70 -5.27 -27.60
CA GLU A 335 -3.68 -5.80 -26.23
C GLU A 335 -5.06 -5.94 -25.59
N ARG A 336 -6.15 -5.52 -26.28
CA ARG A 336 -7.50 -5.44 -25.68
C ARG A 336 -7.98 -6.76 -25.12
N ALA A 337 -7.75 -7.85 -25.85
CA ALA A 337 -8.16 -9.19 -25.43
C ALA A 337 -7.40 -9.68 -24.19
N GLU A 338 -6.10 -9.40 -24.11
CA GLU A 338 -5.26 -9.78 -22.98
C GLU A 338 -5.53 -8.89 -21.75
N ALA A 339 -5.75 -7.58 -21.97
CA ALA A 339 -6.17 -6.65 -20.94
C ALA A 339 -7.51 -7.07 -20.31
N LEU A 340 -8.50 -7.45 -21.14
CA LEU A 340 -9.79 -7.95 -20.65
C LEU A 340 -9.61 -9.26 -19.87
N ARG A 341 -8.78 -10.18 -20.37
CA ARG A 341 -8.51 -11.46 -19.70
C ARG A 341 -7.91 -11.26 -18.31
N LYS A 342 -6.91 -10.39 -18.19
CA LYS A 342 -6.24 -10.05 -16.92
C LYS A 342 -7.17 -9.30 -15.98
N GLY A 343 -7.89 -8.31 -16.51
CA GLY A 343 -8.74 -7.37 -15.76
C GLY A 343 -10.19 -7.79 -15.51
N TYR A 344 -10.62 -8.96 -16.03
CA TYR A 344 -11.98 -9.45 -15.84
C TYR A 344 -12.40 -9.44 -14.34
N PRO A 345 -13.60 -8.94 -13.99
CA PRO A 345 -14.74 -8.63 -14.85
C PRO A 345 -14.81 -7.20 -15.40
N PHE A 346 -13.78 -6.38 -15.26
CA PHE A 346 -13.80 -5.02 -15.79
C PHE A 346 -13.38 -4.98 -17.25
N HIS A 347 -14.15 -4.26 -18.06
CA HIS A 347 -13.76 -3.98 -19.45
C HIS A 347 -12.53 -3.06 -19.47
N PRO A 348 -11.53 -3.27 -20.36
CA PRO A 348 -10.30 -2.47 -20.39
C PRO A 348 -10.54 -0.97 -20.43
N GLU A 349 -11.47 -0.52 -21.30
CA GLU A 349 -11.82 0.89 -21.46
C GLU A 349 -12.36 1.54 -20.18
N LEU A 350 -13.08 0.79 -19.33
CA LEU A 350 -13.55 1.31 -18.05
C LEU A 350 -12.36 1.65 -17.15
N ILE A 351 -11.41 0.72 -17.03
CA ILE A 351 -10.23 0.90 -16.18
C ILE A 351 -9.34 2.00 -16.74
N GLU A 352 -9.09 2.01 -18.05
CA GLU A 352 -8.29 3.05 -18.70
C GLU A 352 -8.92 4.43 -18.52
N THR A 353 -10.23 4.56 -18.75
CA THR A 353 -10.96 5.82 -18.53
C THR A 353 -10.84 6.27 -17.08
N LEU A 354 -11.09 5.38 -16.12
CA LEU A 354 -10.97 5.73 -14.70
C LEU A 354 -9.53 6.12 -14.38
N MET A 355 -8.53 5.40 -14.88
CA MET A 355 -7.14 5.71 -14.60
C MET A 355 -6.73 7.07 -15.19
N GLN A 356 -7.07 7.35 -16.44
CA GLN A 356 -6.73 8.61 -17.10
C GLN A 356 -7.50 9.79 -16.49
N LYS A 357 -8.82 9.68 -16.31
CA LYS A 357 -9.65 10.80 -15.82
C LYS A 357 -9.51 11.07 -14.34
N THR A 358 -9.21 10.06 -13.53
CA THR A 358 -8.93 10.27 -12.12
C THR A 358 -7.49 10.74 -11.88
N SER A 359 -6.57 10.50 -12.82
CA SER A 359 -5.20 11.00 -12.72
C SER A 359 -5.11 12.53 -12.68
N THR A 360 -6.08 13.22 -13.29
CA THR A 360 -6.16 14.68 -13.38
C THR A 360 -6.82 15.34 -12.16
N LEU A 361 -7.25 14.56 -11.16
CA LEU A 361 -7.93 15.09 -9.96
C LEU A 361 -6.94 15.22 -8.80
N GLU A 362 -6.64 16.47 -8.42
CA GLU A 362 -5.64 16.81 -7.41
C GLU A 362 -5.91 16.19 -6.02
N ASN A 363 -7.18 15.96 -5.67
CA ASN A 363 -7.58 15.44 -4.35
C ASN A 363 -8.04 13.97 -4.38
N PHE A 364 -7.80 13.25 -5.48
CA PHE A 364 -8.26 11.88 -5.63
C PHE A 364 -7.15 10.88 -5.28
N GLN A 365 -7.34 10.14 -4.19
CA GLN A 365 -6.54 8.95 -3.92
C GLN A 365 -6.95 7.86 -4.92
N ARG A 366 -6.20 7.78 -6.04
CA ARG A 366 -6.56 7.07 -7.28
C ARG A 366 -7.16 5.69 -7.07
N VAL A 367 -6.41 4.77 -6.45
CA VAL A 367 -6.88 3.39 -6.24
C VAL A 367 -8.08 3.34 -5.30
N ARG A 368 -8.04 4.08 -4.18
CA ARG A 368 -9.13 4.12 -3.20
C ARG A 368 -10.43 4.67 -3.79
N GLY A 369 -10.35 5.74 -4.57
CA GLY A 369 -11.52 6.34 -5.19
C GLY A 369 -12.10 5.47 -6.31
N MET A 370 -11.25 4.82 -7.12
CA MET A 370 -11.72 3.81 -8.08
C MET A 370 -12.42 2.64 -7.37
N LEU A 371 -11.87 2.14 -6.26
CA LEU A 371 -12.50 1.08 -5.47
C LEU A 371 -13.88 1.47 -4.97
N ARG A 372 -14.06 2.70 -4.47
CA ARG A 372 -15.37 3.17 -4.01
C ARG A 372 -16.38 3.27 -5.14
N LEU A 373 -15.98 3.90 -6.25
CA LEU A 373 -16.85 4.05 -7.41
C LEU A 373 -17.29 2.68 -7.94
N LEU A 374 -16.33 1.78 -8.17
CA LEU A 374 -16.59 0.44 -8.68
C LEU A 374 -17.36 -0.42 -7.68
N ALA A 375 -17.16 -0.26 -6.37
CA ALA A 375 -17.97 -0.96 -5.37
C ALA A 375 -19.45 -0.58 -5.47
N GLN A 376 -19.77 0.71 -5.63
CA GLN A 376 -21.15 1.16 -5.83
C GLN A 376 -21.72 0.64 -7.16
N THR A 377 -20.95 0.69 -8.25
CA THR A 377 -21.35 0.12 -9.55
C THR A 377 -21.64 -1.38 -9.45
N VAL A 378 -20.76 -2.16 -8.83
CA VAL A 378 -20.94 -3.60 -8.64
C VAL A 378 -22.17 -3.89 -7.79
N ALA A 379 -22.38 -3.15 -6.70
CA ALA A 379 -23.56 -3.31 -5.85
C ALA A 379 -24.87 -3.01 -6.60
N GLN A 380 -24.88 -2.01 -7.48
CA GLN A 380 -26.03 -1.69 -8.33
C GLN A 380 -26.29 -2.79 -9.35
N LEU A 381 -25.27 -3.23 -10.09
CA LEU A 381 -25.39 -4.29 -11.09
C LEU A 381 -25.97 -5.59 -10.51
N TRP A 382 -25.49 -6.01 -9.33
CA TRP A 382 -26.02 -7.21 -8.67
C TRP A 382 -27.45 -7.08 -8.17
N ARG A 383 -27.92 -5.84 -7.93
CA ARG A 383 -29.30 -5.56 -7.55
C ARG A 383 -30.24 -5.56 -8.75
N GLU A 384 -29.78 -5.00 -9.86
CA GLU A 384 -30.58 -4.83 -11.09
C GLU A 384 -30.58 -6.07 -11.98
N GLN A 385 -29.55 -6.92 -11.90
CA GLN A 385 -29.42 -8.16 -12.67
C GLN A 385 -29.60 -7.93 -14.18
N LEU A 386 -28.84 -6.99 -14.75
CA LEU A 386 -28.84 -6.70 -16.19
C LEU A 386 -28.47 -7.94 -17.01
N GLY A 387 -29.46 -8.61 -17.61
CA GLY A 387 -29.32 -9.99 -18.08
C GLY A 387 -28.33 -10.25 -19.23
N ASP A 388 -27.67 -9.23 -19.78
CA ASP A 388 -26.68 -9.30 -20.86
C ASP A 388 -25.29 -8.75 -20.48
N ALA A 389 -25.05 -8.42 -19.21
CA ALA A 389 -23.77 -7.88 -18.75
C ALA A 389 -22.66 -8.97 -18.74
N THR A 390 -21.90 -9.07 -19.83
CA THR A 390 -20.74 -9.99 -19.95
C THR A 390 -19.47 -9.48 -19.28
N ALA A 391 -19.31 -8.16 -19.18
CA ALA A 391 -18.28 -7.46 -18.42
C ALA A 391 -18.82 -6.12 -17.90
N ILE A 392 -18.14 -5.55 -16.90
CA ILE A 392 -18.45 -4.24 -16.34
C ILE A 392 -17.80 -3.16 -17.19
N HIS A 393 -18.63 -2.47 -17.97
CA HIS A 393 -18.29 -1.31 -18.80
C HIS A 393 -18.49 0.05 -18.12
N LEU A 394 -17.98 1.10 -18.78
CA LEU A 394 -18.15 2.50 -18.39
C LEU A 394 -19.62 2.93 -18.28
N HIS A 395 -20.48 2.47 -19.19
CA HIS A 395 -21.91 2.85 -19.18
C HIS A 395 -22.69 2.27 -17.98
N HIS A 396 -22.13 1.31 -17.24
CA HIS A 396 -22.73 0.82 -15.99
C HIS A 396 -22.43 1.73 -14.80
N VAL A 397 -21.48 2.67 -14.92
CA VAL A 397 -21.24 3.68 -13.90
C VAL A 397 -22.35 4.72 -14.02
N ASP A 398 -23.46 4.48 -13.34
CA ASP A 398 -24.70 5.25 -13.47
C ASP A 398 -24.68 6.55 -12.62
N PRO A 399 -24.56 7.75 -13.23
CA PRO A 399 -24.65 9.02 -12.51
C PRO A 399 -26.06 9.35 -12.03
N GLY A 400 -27.09 8.60 -12.45
CA GLY A 400 -28.45 8.68 -11.91
C GLY A 400 -28.53 8.16 -10.47
N ASN A 401 -27.64 7.22 -10.10
CA ASN A 401 -27.50 6.76 -8.73
C ASN A 401 -26.82 7.83 -7.86
N GLU A 402 -27.53 8.30 -6.85
CA GLU A 402 -27.06 9.37 -5.95
C GLU A 402 -25.69 9.06 -5.32
N ARG A 403 -25.42 7.81 -4.93
CA ARG A 403 -24.14 7.44 -4.30
C ARG A 403 -22.98 7.49 -5.29
N ILE A 404 -23.19 7.01 -6.52
CA ILE A 404 -22.21 7.07 -7.60
C ILE A 404 -21.96 8.54 -7.98
N ARG A 405 -23.04 9.32 -8.14
CA ARG A 405 -22.97 10.76 -8.43
C ARG A 405 -22.20 11.53 -7.37
N LEU A 406 -22.46 11.28 -6.08
CA LEU A 406 -21.77 11.93 -4.98
C LEU A 406 -20.28 11.59 -4.96
N GLU A 407 -19.89 10.34 -5.24
CA GLU A 407 -18.48 9.96 -5.33
C GLU A 407 -17.77 10.70 -6.48
N ILE A 408 -18.43 10.84 -7.63
CA ILE A 408 -17.91 11.62 -8.77
C ILE A 408 -17.84 13.11 -8.41
N ALA A 409 -18.95 13.72 -7.97
CA ALA A 409 -19.06 15.16 -7.73
C ALA A 409 -18.15 15.67 -6.59
N THR A 410 -18.15 14.97 -5.45
CA THR A 410 -17.33 15.34 -4.28
C THR A 410 -15.84 15.38 -4.61
N LYS A 411 -15.41 14.53 -5.55
CA LYS A 411 -14.00 14.36 -5.90
C LYS A 411 -13.53 15.20 -7.08
N LEU A 412 -14.45 15.65 -7.93
CA LEU A 412 -14.18 16.67 -8.94
C LEU A 412 -13.99 18.07 -8.34
N GLY A 413 -14.17 18.25 -7.02
CA GLY A 413 -14.14 19.56 -6.38
C GLY A 413 -15.28 20.48 -6.83
N LEU A 414 -16.28 19.90 -7.50
CA LEU A 414 -17.47 20.61 -7.95
C LEU A 414 -18.38 20.76 -6.72
N GLN A 415 -18.26 21.90 -6.04
CA GLN A 415 -19.31 22.34 -5.13
C GLN A 415 -20.53 22.70 -5.98
N ALA A 416 -21.62 21.95 -5.76
CA ALA A 416 -22.94 22.05 -6.40
C ALA A 416 -23.16 21.17 -7.64
N PHE A 417 -23.99 20.14 -7.46
CA PHE A 417 -25.21 19.94 -8.25
C PHE A 417 -26.38 19.67 -7.31
#